data_AF-G8TZG3-F1
#
_entry.id   AF-G8TZG3-F1
#
_cell.length_a   1.000
_cell.length_b   1.000
_cell.length_c   1.000
_cell.angle_alpha   90.00
_cell.angle_beta   90.00
_cell.angle_gamma   90.00
#
_symmetry.space_group_name_H-M   'P 1'
#
loop_
_entity.id
_entity.type
_entity.pdbx_description
1 polymer ?
#
loop_
_entity_poly.entity_id
_entity_poly.type
_entity_poly.pdbx_seq_one_letter_code
_entity_poly.pdbx_strand_id
1 'polypeptide(L)'
;MPVPNSIILTWARNILDALGAPPTPANMTIMAGWIVGEHGWNWDGTGNNPMNTTWNMQAPGEHSINSVHVQAYPTAQVGLQATLNTLQQPEYAPLVQALQAGDPNAFWSSDGEKALATWGGSASYPSYLKSVVDSVSGIPSQYLAAGTVATLPSVSVQSVLNDLKAGAQSLADVLGLKQFLTGGNSQDLLIGAAIGILILVLVAEGVENV
;
A
#
# COMPACT_ATOMS: atom_id res chain seq x y z
N MET A 1 11.42 -21.11 3.38
CA MET A 1 10.06 -20.73 2.96
C MET A 1 10.11 -19.30 2.41
N PRO A 2 9.19 -18.87 1.54
CA PRO A 2 9.31 -17.56 0.89
C PRO A 2 9.09 -16.42 1.89
N VAL A 3 9.81 -15.32 1.66
CA VAL A 3 9.55 -14.03 2.30
C VAL A 3 8.43 -13.36 1.49
N PRO A 4 7.37 -12.83 2.12
CA PRO A 4 6.36 -12.04 1.40
C PRO A 4 7.02 -10.89 0.63
N ASN A 5 6.46 -10.52 -0.51
CA ASN A 5 7.01 -9.43 -1.30
C ASN A 5 6.90 -8.08 -0.55
N SER A 6 7.65 -7.06 -1.00
CA SER A 6 7.71 -5.76 -0.33
C SER A 6 6.37 -5.02 -0.27
N ILE A 7 5.46 -5.24 -1.23
CA ILE A 7 4.13 -4.62 -1.26
C ILE A 7 3.30 -5.16 -0.10
N ILE A 8 3.27 -6.48 0.08
CA ILE A 8 2.60 -7.14 1.21
C ILE A 8 3.17 -6.65 2.54
N LEU A 9 4.50 -6.62 2.68
CA LEU A 9 5.15 -6.18 3.91
C LEU A 9 4.86 -4.71 4.24
N THR A 10 4.77 -3.85 3.23
CA THR A 10 4.41 -2.44 3.39
C THR A 10 2.97 -2.28 3.86
N TRP A 11 2.02 -3.00 3.25
CA TRP A 11 0.63 -3.00 3.71
C TRP A 11 0.48 -3.52 5.13
N ALA A 12 1.11 -4.65 5.44
CA ALA A 12 1.09 -5.21 6.79
C ALA A 12 1.59 -4.21 7.83
N ARG A 13 2.70 -3.52 7.52
CA ARG A 13 3.26 -2.49 8.38
C ARG A 13 2.30 -1.31 8.58
N ASN A 14 1.72 -0.80 7.49
CA ASN A 14 0.80 0.34 7.55
C ASN A 14 -0.46 0.03 8.36
N ILE A 15 -1.00 -1.19 8.22
CA ILE A 15 -2.15 -1.64 9.01
C ILE A 15 -1.79 -1.69 10.50
N LEU A 16 -0.65 -2.30 10.86
CA LEU A 16 -0.22 -2.37 12.26
C LEU A 16 0.01 -0.98 12.86
N ASP A 17 0.70 -0.10 12.14
CA ASP A 17 0.94 1.28 12.58
C ASP A 17 -0.38 2.02 12.80
N ALA A 18 -1.35 1.89 11.89
CA ALA A 18 -2.66 2.55 12.00
C ALA A 18 -3.57 1.95 13.08
N LEU A 19 -3.38 0.68 13.45
CA LEU A 19 -4.03 0.07 14.61
C LEU A 19 -3.35 0.42 15.93
N GLY A 20 -2.19 1.08 15.91
CA GLY A 20 -1.37 1.30 17.11
C GLY A 20 -0.74 0.00 17.63
N ALA A 21 -0.59 -1.01 16.78
CA ALA A 21 0.03 -2.27 17.12
C ALA A 21 1.55 -2.22 16.90
N PRO A 22 2.37 -2.73 17.84
CA PRO A 22 3.81 -2.74 17.66
C PRO A 22 4.20 -3.65 16.49
N PRO A 23 5.14 -3.26 15.61
CA PRO A 23 5.58 -4.07 14.47
C PRO A 23 6.58 -5.16 14.91
N THR A 24 6.21 -5.96 15.91
CA THR A 24 7.03 -7.08 16.39
C THR A 24 7.18 -8.14 15.29
N PRO A 25 8.20 -9.00 15.35
CA PRO A 25 8.32 -10.13 14.42
C PRO A 25 7.03 -10.96 14.32
N ALA A 26 6.36 -11.20 15.45
CA ALA A 26 5.10 -11.94 15.49
C ALA A 26 3.97 -11.20 14.76
N ASN A 27 3.73 -9.93 15.08
CA ASN A 27 2.65 -9.15 14.45
C ASN A 27 2.87 -8.97 12.95
N MET A 28 4.11 -8.68 12.54
CA MET A 28 4.43 -8.56 11.11
C MET A 28 4.23 -9.89 10.38
N THR A 29 4.62 -11.01 10.98
CA THR A 29 4.42 -12.35 10.40
C THR A 29 2.94 -12.67 10.28
N ILE A 30 2.14 -12.40 11.32
CA ILE A 30 0.69 -12.60 11.33
C ILE A 30 0.03 -11.74 10.24
N MET A 31 0.27 -10.42 10.24
CA MET A 31 -0.42 -9.51 9.31
C MET A 31 0.01 -9.74 7.85
N ALA A 32 1.31 -9.94 7.59
CA ALA A 32 1.76 -10.27 6.24
C ALA A 32 1.23 -11.64 5.79
N GLY A 33 1.21 -12.64 6.68
CA GLY A 33 0.61 -13.95 6.40
C GLY A 33 -0.89 -13.88 6.13
N TRP A 34 -1.61 -12.97 6.78
CA TRP A 34 -3.02 -12.73 6.50
C TRP A 34 -3.25 -12.16 5.10
N ILE A 35 -2.48 -11.15 4.71
CA ILE A 35 -2.54 -10.61 3.34
C ILE A 35 -2.16 -11.69 2.31
N VAL A 36 -1.17 -12.55 2.61
CA VAL A 36 -0.84 -13.71 1.76
C VAL A 36 -2.00 -14.71 1.69
N GLY A 37 -2.73 -14.93 2.78
CA GLY A 37 -3.91 -15.79 2.79
C GLY A 37 -5.04 -15.22 1.92
N GLU A 38 -5.15 -13.91 1.82
CA GLU A 38 -6.17 -13.22 1.03
C GLU A 38 -5.85 -13.16 -0.47
N HIS A 39 -4.58 -12.98 -0.84
CA HIS A 39 -4.19 -12.71 -2.23
C HIS A 39 -3.12 -13.64 -2.82
N GLY A 40 -2.46 -14.43 -1.98
CA GLY A 40 -1.26 -15.19 -2.33
C GLY A 40 0.03 -14.38 -2.27
N TRP A 41 1.17 -15.07 -2.43
CA TRP A 41 2.52 -14.52 -2.20
C TRP A 41 2.96 -13.42 -3.17
N ASN A 42 2.38 -13.38 -4.36
CA ASN A 42 2.82 -12.53 -5.47
C ASN A 42 1.86 -11.37 -5.75
N TRP A 43 0.98 -11.05 -4.80
CA TRP A 43 0.07 -9.92 -4.95
C TRP A 43 0.84 -8.61 -5.13
N ASP A 44 0.42 -7.83 -6.12
CA ASP A 44 1.08 -6.61 -6.58
C ASP A 44 0.41 -5.33 -6.04
N GLY A 45 -0.54 -5.45 -5.11
CA GLY A 45 -1.27 -4.31 -4.56
C GLY A 45 -2.49 -3.90 -5.38
N THR A 46 -2.81 -4.61 -6.48
CA THR A 46 -3.95 -4.27 -7.33
C THR A 46 -5.24 -4.14 -6.53
N GLY A 47 -5.97 -3.05 -6.78
CA GLY A 47 -7.24 -2.73 -6.13
C GLY A 47 -7.11 -2.04 -4.76
N ASN A 48 -5.89 -1.81 -4.25
CA ASN A 48 -5.65 -1.13 -2.97
C ASN A 48 -6.41 -1.76 -1.77
N ASN A 49 -6.72 -3.05 -1.82
CA ASN A 49 -7.53 -3.74 -0.80
C ASN A 49 -6.80 -4.97 -0.25
N PRO A 50 -5.80 -4.79 0.63
CA PRO A 50 -4.93 -5.88 1.10
C PRO A 50 -5.68 -6.99 1.85
N MET A 51 -6.87 -6.68 2.35
CA MET A 51 -7.65 -7.55 3.22
C MET A 51 -8.97 -7.98 2.57
N ASN A 52 -9.13 -7.80 1.25
CA ASN A 52 -10.37 -8.15 0.53
C ASN A 52 -11.66 -7.66 1.19
N THR A 53 -11.62 -6.51 1.88
CA THR A 53 -12.80 -6.01 2.59
C THR A 53 -13.88 -5.55 1.60
N THR A 54 -15.14 -5.69 2.01
CA THR A 54 -16.33 -5.21 1.30
C THR A 54 -16.76 -3.80 1.74
N TRP A 55 -16.00 -3.16 2.63
CA TRP A 55 -16.35 -1.88 3.24
C TRP A 55 -16.52 -0.77 2.23
N ASN A 56 -17.76 -0.33 2.00
CA ASN A 56 -18.04 0.76 1.08
C ASN A 56 -17.59 2.11 1.67
N MET A 57 -16.58 2.74 1.08
CA MET A 57 -16.07 4.06 1.48
C MET A 57 -16.79 5.22 0.78
N GLN A 58 -17.63 4.91 -0.21
CA GLN A 58 -18.33 5.87 -1.08
C GLN A 58 -17.36 6.87 -1.76
N ALA A 59 -16.13 6.43 -2.05
CA ALA A 59 -15.12 7.28 -2.67
C ALA A 59 -15.29 7.33 -4.20
N PRO A 60 -15.07 8.49 -4.85
CA PRO A 60 -15.04 8.55 -6.32
C PRO A 60 -14.01 7.57 -6.92
N GLY A 61 -14.45 6.71 -7.83
CA GLY A 61 -13.61 5.68 -8.47
C GLY A 61 -13.57 4.32 -7.75
N GLU A 62 -14.16 4.22 -6.56
CA GLU A 62 -14.40 2.95 -5.88
C GLU A 62 -15.42 2.10 -6.64
N HIS A 63 -15.19 0.78 -6.70
CA HIS A 63 -16.14 -0.15 -7.28
C HIS A 63 -15.94 -1.58 -6.76
N SER A 64 -17.01 -2.35 -6.78
CA SER A 64 -17.01 -3.78 -6.47
C SER A 64 -16.33 -4.58 -7.58
N ILE A 65 -15.42 -5.49 -7.24
CA ILE A 65 -14.66 -6.32 -8.19
C ILE A 65 -15.17 -7.76 -8.33
N ASN A 66 -16.11 -8.19 -7.49
CA ASN A 66 -16.71 -9.52 -7.57
C ASN A 66 -18.17 -9.55 -7.07
N SER A 67 -18.79 -10.73 -7.07
CA SER A 67 -20.19 -10.92 -6.67
C SER A 67 -20.45 -10.87 -5.16
N VAL A 68 -19.40 -10.92 -4.33
CA VAL A 68 -19.49 -10.79 -2.86
C VAL A 68 -19.13 -9.38 -2.40
N HIS A 69 -19.02 -8.43 -3.33
CA HIS A 69 -18.80 -7.01 -3.07
C HIS A 69 -17.44 -6.64 -2.47
N VAL A 70 -16.39 -7.42 -2.73
CA VAL A 70 -15.01 -6.96 -2.46
C VAL A 70 -14.79 -5.68 -3.26
N GLN A 71 -14.26 -4.65 -2.60
CA GLN A 71 -14.04 -3.35 -3.23
C GLN A 71 -12.63 -3.25 -3.83
N ALA A 72 -12.50 -2.48 -4.91
CA ALA A 72 -11.25 -1.84 -5.31
C ALA A 72 -11.34 -0.35 -4.98
N TYR A 73 -10.31 0.17 -4.30
CA TYR A 73 -10.28 1.55 -3.85
C TYR A 73 -9.39 2.42 -4.75
N PRO A 74 -9.75 3.70 -4.94
CA PRO A 74 -9.03 4.60 -5.85
C PRO A 74 -7.60 4.91 -5.38
N THR A 75 -7.34 4.82 -4.07
CA THR A 75 -6.01 5.05 -3.50
C THR A 75 -5.72 4.08 -2.36
N ALA A 76 -4.43 3.86 -2.09
CA ALA A 76 -3.98 3.07 -0.94
C ALA A 76 -4.48 3.63 0.40
N GLN A 77 -4.59 4.96 0.54
CA GLN A 77 -5.10 5.59 1.76
C GLN A 77 -6.57 5.23 2.01
N VAL A 78 -7.41 5.26 0.96
CA VAL A 78 -8.82 4.88 1.08
C VAL A 78 -8.95 3.41 1.46
N GLY A 79 -8.17 2.53 0.83
CA GLY A 79 -8.18 1.11 1.14
C GLY A 79 -7.63 0.74 2.51
N LEU A 80 -6.63 1.48 3.01
CA LEU A 80 -6.18 1.38 4.39
C LEU A 80 -7.32 1.74 5.35
N GLN A 81 -7.99 2.88 5.14
CA GLN A 81 -9.12 3.28 5.99
C GLN A 81 -10.27 2.27 5.95
N ALA A 82 -10.58 1.72 4.78
CA ALA A 82 -11.60 0.68 4.64
C ALA A 82 -11.25 -0.60 5.43
N THR A 83 -9.97 -1.00 5.36
CA THR A 83 -9.44 -2.11 6.15
C THR A 83 -9.59 -1.83 7.65
N LEU A 84 -9.25 -0.63 8.11
CA LEU A 84 -9.38 -0.24 9.51
C LEU A 84 -10.85 -0.23 9.97
N ASN A 85 -11.76 0.34 9.18
CA ASN A 85 -13.18 0.36 9.50
C ASN A 85 -13.75 -1.06 9.66
N THR A 86 -13.26 -1.99 8.85
CA THR A 86 -13.61 -3.41 8.93
C THR A 86 -13.06 -4.01 10.22
N LEU A 87 -11.75 -3.90 10.47
CA LEU A 87 -11.11 -4.49 11.65
C LEU A 87 -11.57 -3.87 12.98
N GLN A 88 -12.10 -2.65 12.95
CA GLN A 88 -12.67 -1.98 14.12
C GLN A 88 -14.12 -2.40 14.42
N GLN A 89 -14.74 -3.26 13.61
CA GLN A 89 -16.04 -3.84 13.95
C GLN A 89 -15.93 -4.71 15.22
N PRO A 90 -16.98 -4.75 16.07
CA PRO A 90 -16.92 -5.44 17.37
C PRO A 90 -16.50 -6.91 17.30
N GLU A 91 -16.89 -7.63 16.24
CA GLU A 91 -16.55 -9.03 16.03
C GLU A 91 -15.05 -9.30 15.84
N TYR A 92 -14.27 -8.30 15.43
CA TYR A 92 -12.82 -8.42 15.23
C TYR A 92 -12.00 -7.81 16.36
N ALA A 93 -12.66 -7.27 17.39
CA ALA A 93 -11.99 -6.68 18.55
C ALA A 93 -10.95 -7.62 19.21
N PRO A 94 -11.18 -8.95 19.37
CA PRO A 94 -10.16 -9.84 19.92
C PRO A 94 -8.85 -9.86 19.12
N LEU A 95 -8.95 -9.80 17.78
CA LEU A 95 -7.79 -9.80 16.89
C LEU A 95 -7.00 -8.50 16.99
N VAL A 96 -7.71 -7.36 16.95
CA VAL A 96 -7.08 -6.04 17.06
C VAL A 96 -6.40 -5.86 18.41
N GLN A 97 -7.04 -6.27 19.50
CA GLN A 97 -6.47 -6.18 20.85
C GLN A 97 -5.23 -7.07 20.99
N ALA A 98 -5.25 -8.29 20.44
CA ALA A 98 -4.09 -9.16 20.44
C ALA A 98 -2.90 -8.56 19.67
N LEU A 99 -3.15 -7.97 18.49
CA LEU A 99 -2.13 -7.25 17.73
C LEU A 99 -1.60 -6.05 18.52
N GLN A 100 -2.47 -5.24 19.11
CA GLN A 100 -2.06 -4.08 19.92
C GLN A 100 -1.22 -4.47 21.14
N ALA A 101 -1.55 -5.59 21.78
CA ALA A 101 -0.77 -6.15 22.88
C ALA A 101 0.55 -6.80 22.43
N GLY A 102 0.70 -7.07 21.12
CA GLY A 102 1.81 -7.87 20.60
C GLY A 102 1.79 -9.32 21.09
N ASP A 103 0.59 -9.86 21.36
CA ASP A 103 0.39 -11.19 21.93
C ASP A 103 -0.15 -12.17 20.87
N PRO A 104 0.72 -12.96 20.23
CA PRO A 104 0.27 -13.95 19.25
C PRO A 104 -0.57 -15.06 19.87
N ASN A 105 -0.41 -15.38 21.16
CA ASN A 105 -1.23 -16.41 21.80
C ASN A 105 -2.68 -15.93 21.96
N ALA A 106 -2.87 -14.65 22.28
CA ALA A 106 -4.20 -14.03 22.28
C ALA A 106 -4.82 -14.00 20.89
N PHE A 107 -4.03 -13.74 19.83
CA PHE A 107 -4.50 -13.73 18.45
C PHE A 107 -5.03 -15.11 18.01
N TRP A 108 -4.35 -16.18 18.42
CA TRP A 108 -4.74 -17.58 18.15
C TRP A 108 -5.58 -18.19 19.28
N SER A 109 -6.15 -17.38 20.17
CA SER A 109 -7.07 -17.86 21.20
C SER A 109 -8.41 -18.31 20.60
N SER A 110 -9.26 -18.98 21.39
CA SER A 110 -10.60 -19.36 20.92
C SER A 110 -11.44 -18.18 20.44
N ASP A 111 -11.29 -16.99 21.02
CA ASP A 111 -12.04 -15.80 20.59
C ASP A 111 -11.43 -15.18 19.31
N GLY A 112 -10.11 -15.23 19.17
CA GLY A 112 -9.44 -14.87 17.92
C GLY A 112 -9.82 -15.81 16.77
N GLU A 113 -9.83 -17.12 17.01
CA GLU A 113 -10.27 -18.11 16.03
C GLU A 113 -11.74 -17.91 15.60
N LYS A 114 -12.64 -17.56 16.53
CA LYS A 114 -14.03 -17.20 16.18
C LYS A 114 -14.08 -15.97 15.28
N ALA A 115 -13.33 -14.92 15.62
CA ALA A 115 -13.27 -13.70 14.82
C ALA A 115 -12.72 -13.98 13.39
N LEU A 116 -11.68 -14.81 13.28
CA LEU A 116 -11.14 -15.26 11.99
C LEU A 116 -12.13 -16.14 11.22
N ALA A 117 -12.90 -16.99 11.89
CA ALA A 117 -13.93 -17.79 11.23
C ALA A 117 -15.05 -16.92 10.66
N THR A 118 -15.44 -15.85 11.37
CA THR A 118 -16.34 -14.82 10.86
C THR A 118 -15.77 -14.13 9.63
N TRP A 119 -14.49 -13.73 9.69
CA TRP A 119 -13.80 -13.07 8.58
C TRP A 119 -13.81 -13.92 7.31
N GLY A 120 -13.30 -15.16 7.41
CA GLY A 120 -13.20 -16.06 6.26
C GLY A 120 -14.48 -16.78 5.89
N GLY A 121 -15.60 -16.48 6.56
CA GLY A 121 -16.90 -17.12 6.36
C GLY A 121 -16.93 -18.63 6.60
N SER A 122 -15.93 -19.20 7.29
CA SER A 122 -15.85 -20.64 7.55
C SER A 122 -15.06 -20.98 8.82
N ALA A 123 -15.49 -22.04 9.50
CA ALA A 123 -14.81 -22.55 10.70
C ALA A 123 -13.40 -23.10 10.42
N SER A 124 -13.07 -23.41 9.16
CA SER A 124 -11.73 -23.88 8.75
C SER A 124 -10.75 -22.75 8.47
N TYR A 125 -11.22 -21.52 8.30
CA TYR A 125 -10.37 -20.38 7.94
C TYR A 125 -9.24 -20.12 8.95
N PRO A 126 -9.44 -20.18 10.28
CA PRO A 126 -8.35 -19.97 11.24
C PRO A 126 -7.18 -20.94 11.05
N SER A 127 -7.48 -22.24 10.85
CA SER A 127 -6.46 -23.26 10.60
C SER A 127 -5.73 -23.05 9.28
N TYR A 128 -6.48 -22.66 8.23
CA TYR A 128 -5.88 -22.28 6.95
C TYR A 128 -4.92 -21.11 7.12
N LEU A 129 -5.38 -20.00 7.70
CA LEU A 129 -4.58 -18.80 7.91
C LEU A 129 -3.35 -19.10 8.75
N LYS A 130 -3.50 -19.89 9.82
CA LYS A 130 -2.37 -20.30 10.65
C LYS A 130 -1.31 -21.07 9.86
N SER A 131 -1.71 -21.96 8.95
CA SER A 131 -0.75 -22.66 8.08
C SER A 131 0.01 -21.70 7.15
N VAL A 132 -0.65 -20.64 6.67
CA VAL A 132 0.00 -19.59 5.87
C VAL A 132 0.97 -18.79 6.73
N VAL A 133 0.54 -18.32 7.91
CA VAL A 133 1.39 -17.57 8.85
C VAL A 133 2.61 -18.39 9.27
N ASP A 134 2.46 -19.68 9.58
CA ASP A 134 3.56 -20.56 9.97
C ASP A 134 4.55 -20.81 8.81
N SER A 135 4.14 -20.55 7.56
CA SER A 135 5.01 -20.60 6.38
C SER A 135 5.72 -19.27 6.07
N VAL A 136 5.29 -18.16 6.67
CA VAL A 136 5.99 -16.87 6.55
C VAL A 136 7.29 -16.93 7.34
N SER A 137 8.38 -16.49 6.72
CA SER A 137 9.70 -16.47 7.36
C SER A 137 10.49 -15.25 6.92
N GLY A 138 11.51 -14.89 7.71
CA GLY A 138 12.53 -13.92 7.29
C GLY A 138 12.00 -12.50 7.06
N ILE A 139 11.08 -12.00 7.91
CA ILE A 139 10.65 -10.59 7.85
C ILE A 139 11.88 -9.68 7.94
N PRO A 140 12.16 -8.84 6.91
CA PRO A 140 13.32 -7.97 6.92
C PRO A 140 13.25 -6.97 8.08
N SER A 141 14.39 -6.72 8.73
CA SER A 141 14.48 -5.87 9.94
C SER A 141 13.96 -4.45 9.76
N GLN A 142 14.01 -3.92 8.54
CA GLN A 142 13.45 -2.60 8.20
C GLN A 142 11.94 -2.49 8.49
N TYR A 143 11.20 -3.61 8.50
CA TYR A 143 9.78 -3.61 8.83
C TYR A 143 9.51 -3.82 10.33
N LEU A 144 10.52 -4.12 11.14
CA LEU A 144 10.40 -4.48 12.57
C LEU A 144 10.67 -3.32 13.54
N ALA A 145 11.23 -2.22 13.06
CA ALA A 145 11.62 -1.10 13.92
C ALA A 145 10.38 -0.33 14.40
N ALA A 146 10.23 -0.18 15.72
CA ALA A 146 9.26 0.72 16.32
C ALA A 146 9.78 2.17 16.19
N GLY A 147 9.23 2.95 15.26
CA GLY A 147 9.64 4.35 15.09
C GLY A 147 9.34 4.93 13.70
N THR A 148 8.64 6.07 13.73
CA THR A 148 8.17 6.94 12.64
C THR A 148 7.27 6.28 11.60
N VAL A 149 5.98 6.64 11.67
CA VAL A 149 4.95 6.51 10.63
C VAL A 149 5.60 6.23 9.28
N ALA A 150 5.49 4.98 8.81
CA ALA A 150 5.75 4.71 7.41
C ALA A 150 4.62 5.42 6.67
N THR A 151 4.85 6.68 6.31
CA THR A 151 4.05 7.35 5.30
C THR A 151 3.98 6.37 4.14
N LEU A 152 2.76 6.02 3.68
CA LEU A 152 2.52 5.52 2.32
C LEU A 152 3.56 6.18 1.42
N PRO A 153 4.39 5.41 0.71
CA PRO A 153 5.74 5.81 0.29
C PRO A 153 5.73 7.30 0.01
N SER A 154 6.25 8.09 0.94
CA SER A 154 6.41 9.50 0.69
C SER A 154 7.44 9.51 -0.43
N VAL A 155 6.97 9.65 -1.67
CA VAL A 155 7.86 9.91 -2.78
C VAL A 155 8.54 11.19 -2.35
N SER A 156 9.79 11.08 -1.91
CA SER A 156 10.50 12.24 -1.42
C SER A 156 10.44 13.27 -2.55
N VAL A 157 10.17 14.53 -2.24
CA VAL A 157 10.19 15.58 -3.28
C VAL A 157 11.49 15.49 -4.08
N GLN A 158 12.58 15.08 -3.43
CA GLN A 158 13.86 14.80 -4.08
C GLN A 158 13.84 13.62 -5.07
N SER A 159 13.20 12.49 -4.76
CA SER A 159 13.07 11.38 -5.69
C SER A 159 12.10 11.70 -6.84
N VAL A 160 10.97 12.37 -6.56
CA VAL A 160 10.10 12.91 -7.62
C VAL A 160 10.90 13.83 -8.55
N LEU A 161 11.69 14.75 -7.98
CA LEU A 161 12.51 15.68 -8.76
C LEU A 161 13.61 14.95 -9.55
N ASN A 162 14.20 13.90 -9.00
CA ASN A 162 15.22 13.12 -9.70
C ASN A 162 14.61 12.33 -10.85
N ASP A 163 13.44 11.74 -10.66
CA ASP A 163 12.71 10.99 -11.68
C ASP A 163 12.16 11.93 -12.77
N LEU A 164 11.68 13.13 -12.39
CA LEU A 164 11.30 14.18 -13.35
C LEU A 164 12.50 14.65 -14.17
N LYS A 165 13.66 14.83 -13.53
CA LYS A 165 14.90 15.22 -14.23
C LYS A 165 15.36 14.11 -15.18
N ALA A 166 15.32 12.86 -14.75
CA ALA A 166 15.65 11.72 -15.58
C ALA A 166 14.66 11.57 -16.76
N GLY A 167 13.36 11.78 -16.53
CA GLY A 167 12.33 11.79 -17.57
C GLY A 167 12.51 12.94 -18.56
N ALA A 168 12.79 14.15 -18.08
CA ALA A 168 13.07 15.33 -18.91
C ALA A 168 14.34 15.17 -19.74
N GLN A 169 15.40 14.58 -19.19
CA GLN A 169 16.61 14.21 -19.94
C GLN A 169 16.33 13.11 -20.95
N SER A 170 15.58 12.07 -20.59
CA SER A 170 15.20 11.02 -21.53
C SER A 170 14.36 11.57 -22.69
N LEU A 171 13.44 12.50 -22.42
CA LEU A 171 12.64 13.17 -23.43
C LEU A 171 13.49 14.11 -24.30
N ALA A 172 14.44 14.85 -23.69
CA ALA A 172 15.40 15.67 -24.43
C ALA A 172 16.31 14.83 -25.33
N ASP A 173 16.66 13.61 -24.91
CA ASP A 173 17.46 12.66 -25.67
C ASP A 173 16.66 12.11 -26.86
N VAL A 174 15.40 11.72 -26.64
CA VAL A 174 14.49 11.20 -27.68
C VAL A 174 14.15 12.27 -28.72
N LEU A 175 13.96 13.52 -28.29
CA LEU A 175 13.63 14.64 -29.17
C LEU A 175 14.86 15.31 -29.80
N GLY A 176 16.08 14.80 -29.55
CA GLY A 176 17.32 15.36 -30.08
C GLY A 176 17.64 16.77 -29.55
N LEU A 177 17.04 17.17 -28.42
CA LEU A 177 17.15 18.50 -27.83
C LEU A 177 18.47 18.75 -27.09
N LYS A 178 19.38 17.76 -27.03
CA LYS A 178 20.73 17.96 -26.46
C LYS A 178 21.43 19.18 -27.06
N GLN A 179 21.22 19.44 -28.35
CA GLN A 179 21.84 20.56 -29.07
C GLN A 179 21.28 21.94 -28.67
N PHE A 180 20.06 22.00 -28.12
CA PHE A 180 19.44 23.24 -27.66
C PHE A 180 19.93 23.65 -26.26
N LEU A 181 20.22 22.68 -25.39
CA LEU A 181 20.71 22.94 -24.02
C LEU A 181 22.21 23.30 -23.98
N THR A 182 22.97 23.00 -25.04
CA THR A 182 24.42 23.25 -25.11
C THR A 182 24.82 24.51 -25.89
N GLY A 183 23.86 25.39 -26.26
CA GLY A 183 24.16 26.74 -26.76
C GLY A 183 23.98 26.97 -28.27
N GLY A 184 22.77 26.71 -28.78
CA GLY A 184 22.33 27.24 -30.07
C GLY A 184 21.97 28.74 -29.99
N ASN A 185 22.05 29.43 -31.13
CA ASN A 185 21.89 30.89 -31.24
C ASN A 185 20.56 31.38 -30.65
N SER A 186 20.49 32.65 -30.24
CA SER A 186 19.41 33.25 -29.44
C SER A 186 17.96 33.10 -29.96
N GLN A 187 17.75 32.68 -31.21
CA GLN A 187 16.41 32.32 -31.72
C GLN A 187 15.96 30.91 -31.34
N ASP A 188 16.90 29.98 -31.15
CA ASP A 188 16.63 28.59 -30.72
C ASP A 188 16.23 28.52 -29.24
N LEU A 189 16.70 29.49 -28.44
CA LEU A 189 16.35 29.64 -27.02
C LEU A 189 14.88 30.06 -26.81
N LEU A 190 14.33 30.87 -27.72
CA LEU A 190 12.95 31.37 -27.63
C LEU A 190 11.92 30.27 -27.96
N ILE A 191 12.23 29.38 -28.90
CA ILE A 191 11.39 28.24 -29.25
C ILE A 191 11.45 27.17 -28.15
N GLY A 192 12.63 26.90 -27.59
CA GLY A 192 12.79 26.01 -26.44
C GLY A 192 12.08 26.51 -25.17
N ALA A 193 12.13 27.83 -24.91
CA ALA A 193 11.41 28.44 -23.79
C ALA A 193 9.88 28.40 -23.99
N ALA A 194 9.38 28.58 -25.22
CA ALA A 194 7.95 28.51 -25.50
C ALA A 194 7.36 27.11 -25.26
N ILE A 195 8.08 26.05 -25.64
CA ILE A 195 7.66 24.66 -25.40
C ILE A 195 7.76 24.30 -23.91
N GLY A 196 8.83 24.75 -23.23
CA GLY A 196 8.99 24.54 -21.79
C GLY A 196 7.92 25.24 -20.94
N ILE A 197 7.51 26.46 -21.33
CA ILE A 197 6.41 27.19 -20.68
C ILE A 197 5.06 26.51 -20.95
N LEU A 198 4.82 25.99 -22.16
CA LEU A 198 3.58 25.28 -22.48
C LEU A 198 3.38 24.01 -21.64
N ILE A 199 4.45 23.26 -21.39
CA ILE A 199 4.42 22.07 -20.51
C ILE A 199 4.20 22.47 -19.04
N LEU A 200 4.83 23.56 -18.57
CA LEU A 200 4.63 24.08 -17.21
C LEU A 200 3.21 24.60 -16.98
N VAL A 201 2.59 25.24 -17.97
CA VAL A 201 1.21 25.74 -17.89
C VAL A 201 0.22 24.58 -17.87
N LEU A 202 0.42 23.53 -18.68
CA LEU A 202 -0.44 22.33 -18.66
C LEU A 202 -0.35 21.54 -17.36
N VAL A 203 0.81 21.55 -16.69
CA VAL A 203 0.99 20.95 -15.36
C VAL A 203 0.38 21.81 -14.26
N ALA A 204 0.43 23.15 -14.36
CA ALA A 204 -0.16 24.05 -13.38
C ALA A 204 -1.71 24.07 -13.46
N GLU A 205 -2.28 24.11 -14.66
CA GLU A 205 -3.75 24.12 -14.86
C GLU A 205 -4.43 22.79 -14.50
N GLY A 206 -3.68 21.68 -14.52
CA GLY A 206 -4.15 20.38 -14.05
C GLY A 206 -4.18 20.23 -12.52
N VAL A 207 -3.45 21.07 -11.79
CA VAL A 207 -3.35 21.03 -10.32
C VAL A 207 -4.39 21.94 -9.64
N GLU A 208 -4.93 22.94 -10.33
CA GLU A 208 -5.95 23.84 -9.77
C GLU A 208 -7.40 23.35 -9.92
N ASN A 209 -7.63 22.18 -10.52
CA ASN A 209 -8.96 21.58 -10.70
C ASN A 209 -9.15 20.23 -9.98
N VAL A 210 -8.42 19.99 -8.88
CA VAL A 210 -8.64 18.85 -7.96
C VAL A 210 -8.87 19.34 -6.54
#